data_AF-A0A7J6JRC0-F1
#
_entry.id   AF-A0A7J6JRC0-F1
#
_cell.length_a   1.000
_cell.length_b   1.000
_cell.length_c   1.000
_cell.angle_alpha   90.00
_cell.angle_beta   90.00
_cell.angle_gamma   90.00
#
_symmetry.space_group_name_H-M   'P 1'
#
loop_
_entity.id
_entity.type
_entity.pdbx_description
1 polymer ?
#
loop_
_entity_poly.entity_id
_entity_poly.type
_entity_poly.pdbx_seq_one_letter_code
_entity_poly.pdbx_strand_id
1 'polypeptide(L)'
;MSMTCLTCKKQHLKCAWSTDDAAAPAGPPSSRADTTNTTSISCIRCRATGKDCVPAPAIRFKHSTETPSASETWVRYPRRLHFVDETQELEALYWSEDGSPPFMRQVDAPAQEQAVVQATSERSRNSSVQQTLHEHLPTAAISPFNQPASTPATSWKEVQTPTPLPTVYSSIPPGSTLGLANYEHHGDVVFPFTQPHEVRLMKYYLEYMCTWFDLCDARRHFAIVVPQRAITCPTLLNAIFALSSRHLSLHDQYDPYASDRYHQECLKHLTTISNDSSALTNDDLLAATILLRTLEELDVPLIGTDHEGHLLGIQLFMNTQNGGLPRQSQLRQACFWVGLRQEITMAFATQRPIMVKLDHLFIDRSFSPADDDCWANRVVVHCAEVVQFCFGEVDNRKSEYQRLVEYDHNWLRARPLSWLPIAYSEPDPAADQAFPRIFYINHAVVIGNVHGTLARALLMCHDESIPRIGPARRLARQKLDNDIRTQIRELCGTALSNKDTIPAMFTACMGVTACGDRFTDHVEQRALLDILVKTDVHHMWPTASAQSHLKRAWGWEDDS
;
A
#
# COMPACT_ATOMS: atom_id res chain seq x y z
N MET A 1 0.62 25.82 -26.22
CA MET A 1 -0.34 26.07 -25.10
C MET A 1 -1.28 27.21 -25.48
N SER A 2 -2.53 27.21 -25.03
CA SER A 2 -3.41 28.39 -25.19
C SER A 2 -3.10 29.39 -24.06
N MET A 3 -2.93 30.67 -24.40
CA MET A 3 -2.71 31.75 -23.43
C MET A 3 -3.95 32.65 -23.33
N THR A 4 -4.18 33.23 -22.16
CA THR A 4 -5.21 34.25 -21.90
C THR A 4 -4.56 35.52 -21.36
N CYS A 5 -5.26 36.66 -21.47
CA CYS A 5 -4.82 37.92 -20.86
C CYS A 5 -5.75 38.27 -19.70
N LEU A 6 -5.19 38.44 -18.50
CA LEU A 6 -5.97 38.80 -17.30
C LEU A 6 -6.60 40.19 -17.42
N THR A 7 -5.94 41.14 -18.09
CA THR A 7 -6.48 42.48 -18.37
C THR A 7 -7.76 42.42 -19.21
N CYS A 8 -7.79 41.55 -20.21
CA CYS A 8 -9.02 41.29 -20.99
C CYS A 8 -10.07 40.52 -20.18
N LYS A 9 -9.66 39.52 -19.38
CA LYS A 9 -10.56 38.74 -18.52
C LYS A 9 -11.30 39.62 -17.50
N LYS A 10 -10.58 40.50 -16.77
CA LYS A 10 -11.17 41.46 -15.81
C LYS A 10 -12.15 42.45 -16.43
N GLN A 11 -12.05 42.71 -17.75
CA GLN A 11 -12.97 43.59 -18.48
C GLN A 11 -14.06 42.80 -19.24
N HIS A 12 -14.16 41.47 -19.04
CA HIS A 12 -15.03 40.55 -19.79
C HIS A 12 -14.88 40.66 -21.32
N LEU A 13 -13.70 41.05 -21.79
CA LEU A 13 -13.38 41.24 -23.21
C LEU A 13 -12.77 39.98 -23.82
N LYS A 14 -13.26 39.57 -24.99
CA LYS A 14 -12.64 38.50 -25.80
C LYS A 14 -11.18 38.85 -26.13
N CYS A 15 -10.27 37.93 -25.81
CA CYS A 15 -8.83 38.05 -26.05
C CYS A 15 -8.42 37.23 -27.29
N ALA A 16 -7.45 37.74 -28.05
CA ALA A 16 -6.85 37.05 -29.20
C ALA A 16 -5.34 37.36 -29.25
N TRP A 17 -4.56 36.39 -29.72
CA TRP A 17 -3.10 36.45 -29.84
C TRP A 17 -2.71 36.15 -31.28
N SER A 18 -1.63 36.76 -31.78
CA SER A 18 -1.05 36.40 -33.07
C SER A 18 -0.27 35.08 -32.95
N THR A 19 -0.21 34.31 -34.02
CA THR A 19 0.56 33.05 -34.09
C THR A 19 2.03 33.24 -34.46
N ASP A 20 2.40 34.42 -34.92
CA ASP A 20 3.64 34.60 -35.70
C ASP A 20 4.86 35.00 -34.83
N ASP A 21 4.65 35.35 -33.55
CA ASP A 21 5.71 35.75 -32.62
C ASP A 21 6.44 34.54 -31.95
N ALA A 22 6.27 33.33 -32.48
CA ALA A 22 6.74 32.07 -31.87
C ALA A 22 8.01 31.46 -32.51
N ALA A 23 8.72 32.20 -33.37
CA ALA A 23 9.94 31.71 -34.03
C ALA A 23 11.09 32.73 -34.03
N ALA A 24 12.19 32.38 -33.37
CA ALA A 24 13.48 33.07 -33.47
C ALA A 24 14.60 32.03 -33.72
N PRO A 25 15.42 32.18 -34.79
CA PRO A 25 16.50 31.25 -35.11
C PRO A 25 17.82 31.59 -34.41
N ALA A 26 18.75 30.62 -34.38
CA ALA A 26 20.02 30.71 -33.65
C ALA A 26 21.16 31.41 -34.45
N GLY A 27 22.04 32.14 -33.74
CA GLY A 27 23.30 32.68 -34.27
C GLY A 27 24.05 33.63 -33.29
N PRO A 28 25.38 33.54 -33.11
CA PRO A 28 26.21 34.42 -32.26
C PRO A 28 27.04 35.46 -33.09
N PRO A 29 27.89 36.34 -32.51
CA PRO A 29 27.91 37.02 -31.19
C PRO A 29 28.15 38.57 -31.26
N SER A 30 28.24 39.25 -30.09
CA SER A 30 29.22 40.32 -29.71
C SER A 30 28.71 41.67 -29.13
N SER A 31 29.40 42.08 -28.05
CA SER A 31 29.67 43.42 -27.47
C SER A 31 28.60 44.54 -27.33
N ARG A 32 28.31 44.85 -26.05
CA ARG A 32 28.05 46.19 -25.44
C ARG A 32 27.06 47.17 -26.11
N ALA A 33 25.84 47.22 -25.57
CA ALA A 33 25.16 48.48 -25.21
C ALA A 33 24.08 48.21 -24.13
N ASP A 34 23.95 49.08 -23.14
CA ASP A 34 22.88 49.02 -22.14
C ASP A 34 21.54 49.48 -22.74
N THR A 35 20.47 48.70 -22.57
CA THR A 35 19.21 49.12 -21.91
C THR A 35 18.14 48.03 -22.03
N THR A 36 17.28 47.95 -21.02
CA THR A 36 16.20 46.96 -20.88
C THR A 36 15.18 47.04 -22.01
N ASN A 37 15.06 45.99 -22.82
CA ASN A 37 13.95 45.85 -23.77
C ASN A 37 13.52 44.39 -23.94
N THR A 38 13.03 43.80 -22.86
CA THR A 38 12.35 42.49 -22.89
C THR A 38 11.09 42.62 -23.74
N THR A 39 11.02 41.89 -24.85
CA THR A 39 9.86 41.91 -25.76
C THR A 39 8.61 41.39 -25.06
N SER A 40 7.76 42.31 -24.58
CA SER A 40 6.54 41.97 -23.85
C SER A 40 5.47 41.38 -24.77
N ILE A 41 5.30 40.05 -24.66
CA ILE A 41 4.25 39.31 -25.37
C ILE A 41 2.88 39.88 -24.96
N SER A 42 2.24 40.60 -25.89
CA SER A 42 0.99 41.32 -25.66
C SER A 42 -0.11 40.87 -26.61
N CYS A 43 -1.32 40.70 -26.08
CA CYS A 43 -2.46 40.28 -26.89
C CYS A 43 -2.89 41.42 -27.84
N ILE A 44 -3.48 41.06 -28.97
CA ILE A 44 -3.82 42.01 -30.06
C ILE A 44 -4.64 43.19 -29.52
N ARG A 45 -5.55 42.93 -28.58
CA ARG A 45 -6.44 43.93 -27.99
C ARG A 45 -5.74 44.87 -26.99
N CYS A 46 -4.86 44.35 -26.14
CA CYS A 46 -4.05 45.18 -25.24
C CYS A 46 -3.10 46.07 -26.04
N ARG A 47 -2.42 45.51 -27.05
CA ARG A 47 -1.56 46.23 -28.00
C ARG A 47 -2.32 47.35 -28.73
N ALA A 48 -3.52 47.07 -29.24
CA ALA A 48 -4.36 48.07 -29.93
C ALA A 48 -4.97 49.15 -29.02
N THR A 49 -5.00 48.93 -27.69
CA THR A 49 -5.60 49.88 -26.72
C THR A 49 -4.56 50.55 -25.81
N GLY A 50 -3.27 50.28 -26.01
CA GLY A 50 -2.19 50.83 -25.18
C GLY A 50 -2.27 50.41 -23.70
N LYS A 51 -2.91 49.26 -23.40
CA LYS A 51 -3.08 48.76 -22.03
C LYS A 51 -2.09 47.64 -21.73
N ASP A 52 -1.60 47.59 -20.51
CA ASP A 52 -0.72 46.52 -20.05
C ASP A 52 -1.37 45.14 -20.21
N CYS A 53 -0.61 44.21 -20.80
CA CYS A 53 -1.04 42.84 -21.04
C CYS A 53 -0.37 41.92 -20.02
N VAL A 54 -1.18 41.24 -19.21
CA VAL A 54 -0.70 40.22 -18.27
C VAL A 54 -1.08 38.83 -18.80
N PRO A 55 -0.13 38.07 -19.39
CA PRO A 55 -0.39 36.72 -19.88
C PRO A 55 -0.61 35.73 -18.73
N ALA A 56 -1.53 34.78 -18.91
CA ALA A 56 -1.78 33.70 -17.97
C ALA A 56 -2.17 32.39 -18.71
N PRO A 57 -1.87 31.20 -18.14
CA PRO A 57 -2.27 29.92 -18.72
C PRO A 57 -3.80 29.84 -18.92
N ALA A 58 -4.25 29.35 -20.08
CA ALA A 58 -5.67 29.19 -20.34
C ALA A 58 -6.21 27.88 -19.72
N ILE A 59 -6.61 27.91 -18.45
CA ILE A 59 -7.40 26.82 -17.88
C ILE A 59 -8.80 26.87 -18.51
N ARG A 60 -9.17 25.81 -19.23
CA ARG A 60 -10.53 25.59 -19.77
C ARG A 60 -11.00 24.21 -19.36
N PHE A 61 -12.04 24.16 -18.54
CA PHE A 61 -12.83 22.95 -18.38
C PHE A 61 -13.52 22.63 -19.70
N LYS A 62 -13.33 21.42 -20.23
CA LYS A 62 -14.11 20.93 -21.37
C LYS A 62 -15.51 20.57 -20.86
N HIS A 63 -16.52 21.31 -21.29
CA HIS A 63 -17.89 20.78 -21.25
C HIS A 63 -17.98 19.62 -22.26
N SER A 64 -18.52 18.47 -21.83
CA SER A 64 -18.90 17.42 -22.78
C SER A 64 -19.97 17.98 -23.72
N THR A 65 -19.88 17.63 -25.01
CA THR A 65 -20.87 17.97 -26.03
C THR A 65 -21.85 16.83 -26.29
N GLU A 66 -21.84 15.80 -25.44
CA GLU A 66 -22.77 14.68 -25.53
C GLU A 66 -24.16 15.11 -25.08
N THR A 67 -25.13 15.04 -26.00
CA THR A 67 -26.55 15.19 -25.68
C THR A 67 -27.06 13.89 -25.03
N PRO A 68 -27.59 13.92 -23.80
CA PRO A 68 -28.06 12.73 -23.09
C PRO A 68 -29.18 11.97 -23.82
N SER A 69 -29.26 10.65 -23.61
CA SER A 69 -30.32 9.84 -24.21
C SER A 69 -31.69 10.13 -23.58
N ALA A 70 -32.75 10.11 -24.40
CA ALA A 70 -34.14 10.25 -23.93
C ALA A 70 -34.62 9.10 -23.01
N SER A 71 -33.80 8.06 -22.82
CA SER A 71 -34.07 6.91 -21.94
C SER A 71 -33.47 7.03 -20.53
N GLU A 72 -32.74 8.10 -20.23
CA GLU A 72 -32.08 8.26 -18.92
C GLU A 72 -33.03 8.74 -17.82
N THR A 73 -32.93 8.13 -16.64
CA THR A 73 -33.79 8.45 -15.48
C THR A 73 -33.09 9.46 -14.59
N TRP A 74 -33.45 10.74 -14.76
CA TRP A 74 -32.85 11.85 -14.02
C TRP A 74 -33.24 11.85 -12.54
N VAL A 75 -32.23 11.94 -11.66
CA VAL A 75 -32.45 12.06 -10.20
C VAL A 75 -33.07 13.43 -9.90
N ARG A 76 -34.10 13.46 -9.04
CA ARG A 76 -34.78 14.72 -8.67
C ARG A 76 -33.90 15.55 -7.73
N TYR A 77 -33.36 16.66 -8.24
CA TYR A 77 -32.60 17.63 -7.43
C TYR A 77 -33.53 18.56 -6.61
N PRO A 78 -33.07 19.11 -5.47
CA PRO A 78 -33.84 20.07 -4.68
C PRO A 78 -34.09 21.38 -5.43
N ARG A 79 -35.32 21.92 -5.34
CA ARG A 79 -35.71 23.19 -6.01
C ARG A 79 -35.04 24.45 -5.45
N ARG A 80 -34.24 24.34 -4.38
CA ARG A 80 -33.37 25.40 -3.85
C ARG A 80 -31.97 24.84 -3.74
N LEU A 81 -31.10 25.30 -4.64
CA LEU A 81 -29.66 25.11 -4.53
C LEU A 81 -29.10 26.36 -3.86
N HIS A 82 -28.32 26.17 -2.79
CA HIS A 82 -27.55 27.26 -2.19
C HIS A 82 -26.15 27.17 -2.79
N PHE A 83 -25.80 28.13 -3.64
CA PHE A 83 -24.45 28.23 -4.17
C PHE A 83 -23.58 28.90 -3.12
N VAL A 84 -22.51 28.21 -2.70
CA VAL A 84 -21.47 28.76 -1.83
C VAL A 84 -20.37 29.27 -2.75
N ASP A 85 -20.04 30.57 -2.66
CA ASP A 85 -18.96 31.17 -3.43
C ASP A 85 -17.67 31.16 -2.60
N GLU A 86 -16.98 30.03 -2.64
CA GLU A 86 -15.71 29.80 -1.92
C GLU A 86 -14.52 30.49 -2.61
N THR A 87 -14.73 31.21 -3.73
CA THR A 87 -13.66 31.82 -4.53
C THR A 87 -12.75 32.73 -3.71
N GLN A 88 -13.30 33.41 -2.70
CA GLN A 88 -12.56 34.36 -1.86
C GLN A 88 -11.69 33.66 -0.79
N GLU A 89 -12.12 32.50 -0.28
CA GLU A 89 -11.33 31.66 0.63
C GLU A 89 -10.24 30.89 -0.15
N LEU A 90 -10.57 30.43 -1.36
CA LEU A 90 -9.61 29.84 -2.30
C LEU A 90 -8.55 30.86 -2.76
N GLU A 91 -8.89 32.11 -3.10
CA GLU A 91 -7.87 33.11 -3.45
C GLU A 91 -6.92 33.38 -2.27
N ALA A 92 -7.41 33.40 -1.02
CA ALA A 92 -6.57 33.61 0.15
C ALA A 92 -5.49 32.52 0.33
N LEU A 93 -5.78 31.27 -0.06
CA LEU A 93 -4.84 30.15 -0.01
C LEU A 93 -3.72 30.22 -1.07
N TYR A 94 -3.91 30.95 -2.17
CA TYR A 94 -2.92 31.08 -3.24
C TYR A 94 -2.09 32.38 -3.19
N TRP A 95 -2.51 33.39 -2.44
CA TRP A 95 -1.87 34.71 -2.40
C TRP A 95 -1.23 35.10 -1.06
N SER A 96 -1.20 34.20 -0.07
CA SER A 96 -0.40 34.39 1.15
C SER A 96 1.09 34.15 0.88
N GLU A 97 1.88 35.23 0.72
CA GLU A 97 3.33 35.14 0.47
C GLU A 97 4.12 34.51 1.62
N ASP A 98 3.56 34.48 2.83
CA ASP A 98 4.04 33.69 3.98
C ASP A 98 3.03 32.58 4.29
N GLY A 99 3.42 31.32 4.07
CA GLY A 99 2.53 30.14 4.15
C GLY A 99 2.09 29.74 5.56
N SER A 100 1.24 30.56 6.20
CA SER A 100 0.58 30.28 7.48
C SER A 100 -0.94 30.41 7.34
N PRO A 101 -1.74 29.40 7.77
CA PRO A 101 -3.20 29.49 7.68
C PRO A 101 -3.77 30.48 8.70
N PRO A 102 -4.88 31.18 8.36
CA PRO A 102 -5.49 32.16 9.27
C PRO A 102 -6.20 31.48 10.45
N PHE A 103 -6.13 32.13 11.61
CA PHE A 103 -6.65 31.62 12.88
C PHE A 103 -8.19 31.68 12.93
N MET A 104 -8.87 30.53 12.78
CA MET A 104 -10.32 30.46 13.03
C MET A 104 -10.63 30.62 14.52
N ARG A 105 -11.58 31.51 14.84
CA ARG A 105 -12.15 31.63 16.19
C ARG A 105 -13.01 30.41 16.49
N GLN A 106 -12.62 29.62 17.47
CA GLN A 106 -13.52 28.65 18.09
C GLN A 106 -14.67 29.37 18.81
N VAL A 107 -15.86 28.78 18.73
CA VAL A 107 -17.05 29.20 19.48
C VAL A 107 -17.19 28.28 20.68
N ASP A 108 -17.32 28.85 21.88
CA ASP A 108 -17.32 28.11 23.14
C ASP A 108 -18.49 27.13 23.29
N ALA A 109 -18.21 25.96 23.87
CA ALA A 109 -19.20 25.03 24.42
C ALA A 109 -18.80 24.67 25.87
N PRO A 110 -19.75 24.48 26.81
CA PRO A 110 -19.47 24.56 28.25
C PRO A 110 -18.91 23.27 28.85
N ALA A 111 -18.15 23.44 29.93
CA ALA A 111 -17.40 22.39 30.61
C ALA A 111 -18.26 21.36 31.37
N GLN A 112 -17.73 20.13 31.48
CA GLN A 112 -18.16 19.13 32.47
C GLN A 112 -16.98 18.73 33.36
N GLU A 113 -17.29 18.49 34.64
CA GLU A 113 -16.33 18.29 35.73
C GLU A 113 -15.61 16.94 35.65
N GLN A 114 -14.28 16.95 35.87
CA GLN A 114 -13.50 15.73 36.10
C GLN A 114 -13.37 15.47 37.61
N ALA A 115 -14.01 14.41 38.10
CA ALA A 115 -13.81 13.94 39.46
C ALA A 115 -12.54 13.08 39.56
N VAL A 116 -11.60 13.49 40.41
CA VAL A 116 -10.37 12.76 40.71
C VAL A 116 -10.67 11.63 41.70
N VAL A 117 -10.23 10.41 41.39
CA VAL A 117 -10.15 9.31 42.38
C VAL A 117 -8.74 8.73 42.38
N GLN A 118 -8.01 8.97 43.47
CA GLN A 118 -6.77 8.27 43.79
C GLN A 118 -7.07 6.93 44.47
N ALA A 119 -6.32 5.89 44.13
CA ALA A 119 -6.24 4.66 44.91
C ALA A 119 -4.77 4.23 45.05
N THR A 120 -4.40 3.74 46.23
CA THR A 120 -3.02 3.51 46.67
C THR A 120 -2.78 2.05 47.07
N SER A 121 -1.51 1.60 46.96
CA SER A 121 -0.99 0.33 47.54
C SER A 121 -1.55 -0.96 46.89
N GLU A 122 -0.95 -2.15 46.98
CA GLU A 122 0.25 -2.59 47.71
C GLU A 122 0.92 -3.83 47.05
N ARG A 123 2.00 -4.27 47.69
CA ARG A 123 3.20 -4.95 47.19
C ARG A 123 3.33 -6.38 47.73
N SER A 124 3.66 -7.37 46.88
CA SER A 124 4.42 -8.61 47.21
C SER A 124 4.96 -9.26 45.91
N ARG A 125 6.14 -9.90 45.73
CA ARG A 125 7.35 -10.24 46.54
C ARG A 125 7.50 -11.73 46.98
N ASN A 126 8.72 -12.26 46.76
CA ASN A 126 9.29 -13.59 47.12
C ASN A 126 8.71 -14.81 46.32
N SER A 127 9.46 -15.86 45.93
CA SER A 127 10.86 -16.32 46.14
C SER A 127 11.30 -17.23 44.95
N SER A 128 12.49 -17.15 44.35
CA SER A 128 13.74 -17.93 44.63
C SER A 128 13.56 -19.44 44.94
N VAL A 129 14.41 -20.41 44.55
CA VAL A 129 15.68 -20.52 43.76
C VAL A 129 15.97 -22.03 43.55
N GLN A 130 16.66 -22.48 42.49
CA GLN A 130 17.71 -23.53 42.57
C GLN A 130 18.58 -23.68 41.30
N GLN A 131 19.80 -24.18 41.49
CA GLN A 131 20.93 -24.20 40.53
C GLN A 131 21.30 -25.62 40.05
N THR A 132 22.42 -25.72 39.32
CA THR A 132 23.27 -26.90 38.97
C THR A 132 22.99 -27.54 37.59
N LEU A 133 23.97 -27.96 36.78
CA LEU A 133 25.44 -28.11 36.95
C LEU A 133 26.22 -27.82 35.63
N HIS A 134 27.54 -27.64 35.71
CA HIS A 134 28.48 -27.49 34.58
C HIS A 134 29.11 -28.85 34.19
N GLU A 135 29.40 -29.06 32.90
CA GLU A 135 30.42 -30.02 32.43
C GLU A 135 31.09 -29.53 31.13
N HIS A 136 32.27 -30.10 30.77
CA HIS A 136 33.29 -29.43 29.95
C HIS A 136 33.77 -30.21 28.70
N LEU A 137 33.99 -29.46 27.60
CA LEU A 137 34.86 -29.75 26.43
C LEU A 137 34.47 -30.89 25.45
N PRO A 138 35.04 -30.94 24.21
CA PRO A 138 36.09 -30.07 23.64
C PRO A 138 35.75 -29.35 22.31
N THR A 139 36.64 -28.42 21.97
CA THR A 139 36.62 -27.51 20.80
C THR A 139 36.88 -28.21 19.46
N ALA A 140 36.13 -27.84 18.42
CA ALA A 140 36.49 -28.08 17.02
C ALA A 140 36.51 -26.74 16.24
N ALA A 141 37.51 -26.54 15.39
CA ALA A 141 37.72 -25.27 14.67
C ALA A 141 36.75 -25.12 13.49
N ILE A 142 36.15 -23.94 13.32
CA ILE A 142 35.30 -23.59 12.18
C ILE A 142 35.80 -22.27 11.56
N SER A 143 35.96 -22.27 10.24
CA SER A 143 36.45 -21.12 9.45
C SER A 143 35.50 -19.91 9.49
N PRO A 144 36.00 -18.67 9.45
CA PRO A 144 35.20 -17.45 9.57
C PRO A 144 34.59 -16.99 8.24
N PHE A 145 33.89 -17.87 7.51
CA PHE A 145 33.13 -17.50 6.30
C PHE A 145 31.94 -18.46 6.06
N ASN A 146 30.95 -18.39 6.95
CA ASN A 146 29.53 -18.64 6.69
C ASN A 146 28.75 -18.54 8.00
N GLN A 147 28.20 -17.36 8.28
CA GLN A 147 27.07 -17.20 9.19
C GLN A 147 25.96 -16.48 8.41
N PRO A 148 24.73 -17.02 8.34
CA PRO A 148 23.60 -16.20 7.96
C PRO A 148 23.43 -15.12 9.03
N ALA A 149 23.33 -13.86 8.62
CA ALA A 149 23.03 -12.76 9.53
C ALA A 149 21.55 -12.83 9.96
N SER A 150 21.24 -13.77 10.84
CA SER A 150 19.95 -13.83 11.53
C SER A 150 19.90 -12.73 12.59
N THR A 151 19.67 -11.49 12.15
CA THR A 151 19.16 -10.44 13.02
C THR A 151 17.83 -10.94 13.58
N PRO A 152 17.66 -11.11 14.90
CA PRO A 152 16.36 -11.47 15.44
C PRO A 152 15.36 -10.37 15.07
N ALA A 153 14.17 -10.77 14.63
CA ALA A 153 13.06 -9.84 14.46
C ALA A 153 12.63 -9.38 15.85
N THR A 154 13.22 -8.28 16.33
CA THR A 154 12.82 -7.64 17.59
C THR A 154 11.35 -7.25 17.48
N SER A 155 10.54 -7.57 18.49
CA SER A 155 9.14 -7.14 18.46
C SER A 155 9.09 -5.61 18.48
N TRP A 156 8.52 -5.04 17.43
CA TRP A 156 8.33 -3.61 17.18
C TRP A 156 7.57 -2.90 18.32
N LYS A 157 6.89 -3.66 19.20
CA LYS A 157 6.27 -3.13 20.42
C LYS A 157 7.24 -2.84 21.57
N GLU A 158 8.41 -3.48 21.63
CA GLU A 158 9.43 -3.21 22.66
C GLU A 158 10.30 -1.98 22.33
N VAL A 159 10.22 -1.45 21.11
CA VAL A 159 10.96 -0.23 20.66
C VAL A 159 10.15 1.06 20.93
N GLN A 160 9.04 0.99 21.70
CA GLN A 160 8.16 2.14 21.97
C GLN A 160 8.69 3.20 22.94
N THR A 161 9.93 3.10 23.42
CA THR A 161 10.67 4.28 23.88
C THR A 161 11.40 4.91 22.69
N PRO A 162 10.88 5.98 22.06
CA PRO A 162 11.63 6.68 21.03
C PRO A 162 12.84 7.35 21.67
N THR A 163 14.01 6.71 21.57
CA THR A 163 15.28 7.39 21.82
C THR A 163 15.33 8.58 20.87
N PRO A 164 15.39 9.83 21.38
CA PRO A 164 15.30 11.00 20.52
C PRO A 164 16.41 10.94 19.47
N LEU A 165 16.02 10.90 18.20
CA LEU A 165 16.97 11.00 17.11
C LEU A 165 17.73 12.33 17.26
N PRO A 166 19.08 12.35 17.09
CA PRO A 166 19.85 13.57 17.15
C PRO A 166 19.25 14.69 16.31
N THR A 167 19.11 15.89 16.87
CA THR A 167 18.53 17.05 16.17
C THR A 167 19.45 17.61 15.08
N VAL A 168 20.72 17.20 15.07
CA VAL A 168 21.75 17.65 14.13
C VAL A 168 22.47 16.43 13.57
N TYR A 169 22.47 16.29 12.25
CA TYR A 169 23.33 15.37 11.50
C TYR A 169 24.31 16.18 10.66
N SER A 170 25.50 15.64 10.43
CA SER A 170 26.54 16.27 9.63
C SER A 170 27.08 15.31 8.57
N SER A 171 27.81 15.86 7.60
CA SER A 171 28.70 15.05 6.78
C SER A 171 29.76 14.33 7.63
N ILE A 172 30.34 13.27 7.08
CA ILE A 172 31.48 12.58 7.69
C ILE A 172 32.68 13.56 7.76
N PRO A 173 33.35 13.72 8.91
CA PRO A 173 34.49 14.62 9.03
C PRO A 173 35.62 14.28 8.04
N PRO A 174 36.25 15.28 7.39
CA PRO A 174 37.39 15.05 6.50
C PRO A 174 38.52 14.28 7.20
N GLY A 175 39.05 13.24 6.54
CA GLY A 175 40.07 12.35 7.10
C GLY A 175 39.53 11.25 8.02
N SER A 176 38.22 11.18 8.27
CA SER A 176 37.60 10.01 8.92
C SER A 176 37.64 8.79 8.01
N THR A 177 38.04 7.64 8.56
CA THR A 177 38.06 6.35 7.84
C THR A 177 36.67 5.86 7.43
N LEU A 178 35.61 6.40 8.02
CA LEU A 178 34.22 6.10 7.65
C LEU A 178 33.86 6.61 6.23
N GLY A 179 34.54 7.66 5.77
CA GLY A 179 34.24 8.30 4.48
C GLY A 179 35.00 7.72 3.30
N LEU A 180 35.90 6.73 3.50
CA LEU A 180 36.83 6.25 2.47
C LEU A 180 36.14 5.74 1.19
N ALA A 181 34.95 5.16 1.30
CA ALA A 181 34.16 4.72 0.15
C ALA A 181 33.55 5.88 -0.67
N ASN A 182 33.42 7.08 -0.07
CA ASN A 182 32.78 8.24 -0.69
C ASN A 182 33.80 9.21 -1.33
N TYR A 183 35.11 8.98 -1.21
CA TYR A 183 36.13 9.94 -1.63
C TYR A 183 36.38 10.01 -3.14
N GLU A 184 35.98 9.01 -3.93
CA GLU A 184 36.32 8.91 -5.36
C GLU A 184 35.12 8.91 -6.33
N HIS A 185 33.87 8.87 -5.85
CA HIS A 185 32.68 8.74 -6.71
C HIS A 185 31.59 9.81 -6.49
N HIS A 186 31.45 10.67 -7.51
CA HIS A 186 30.27 11.43 -7.99
C HIS A 186 29.48 12.31 -7.01
N GLY A 187 29.26 13.57 -7.43
CA GLY A 187 28.44 14.57 -6.72
C GLY A 187 26.93 14.32 -6.70
N ASP A 188 26.49 13.12 -7.10
CA ASP A 188 25.08 12.70 -7.17
C ASP A 188 24.68 11.77 -6.00
N VAL A 189 25.60 11.44 -5.09
CA VAL A 189 25.36 10.52 -3.96
C VAL A 189 24.81 11.29 -2.75
N VAL A 190 23.60 10.93 -2.31
CA VAL A 190 22.86 11.62 -1.23
C VAL A 190 23.35 11.26 0.19
N PHE A 191 24.33 10.36 0.31
CA PHE A 191 24.76 9.78 1.59
C PHE A 191 26.06 10.40 2.16
N PRO A 192 26.15 10.60 3.49
CA PRO A 192 25.12 10.36 4.50
C PRO A 192 24.03 11.43 4.48
N PHE A 193 22.80 11.05 4.85
CA PHE A 193 21.72 12.01 5.08
C PHE A 193 22.10 13.01 6.18
N THR A 194 21.91 14.30 5.89
CA THR A 194 22.14 15.39 6.85
C THR A 194 20.84 16.00 7.37
N GLN A 195 19.70 15.70 6.74
CA GLN A 195 18.39 16.20 7.16
C GLN A 195 17.76 15.26 8.20
N PRO A 196 17.36 15.76 9.39
CA PRO A 196 16.77 14.91 10.42
C PRO A 196 15.50 14.15 10.00
N HIS A 197 14.71 14.73 9.08
CA HIS A 197 13.51 14.10 8.56
C HIS A 197 13.83 12.94 7.61
N GLU A 198 14.80 13.08 6.69
CA GLU A 198 15.26 11.98 5.82
C GLU A 198 15.82 10.80 6.62
N VAL A 199 16.61 11.08 7.68
CA VAL A 199 17.11 10.05 8.59
C VAL A 199 15.95 9.33 9.30
N ARG A 200 14.94 10.07 9.78
CA ARG A 200 13.74 9.49 10.41
C ARG A 200 12.98 8.59 9.43
N LEU A 201 12.78 9.03 8.19
CA LEU A 201 12.06 8.27 7.16
C LEU A 201 12.82 7.01 6.74
N MET A 202 14.12 7.10 6.45
CA MET A 202 14.92 5.92 6.11
C MET A 202 14.96 4.92 7.27
N LYS A 203 15.13 5.39 8.51
CA LYS A 203 15.12 4.53 9.69
C LYS A 203 13.78 3.82 9.86
N TYR A 204 12.66 4.54 9.73
CA TYR A 204 11.32 3.97 9.80
C TYR A 204 11.06 2.93 8.70
N TYR A 205 11.58 3.16 7.48
CA TYR A 205 11.52 2.18 6.41
C TYR A 205 12.26 0.88 6.78
N LEU A 206 13.50 0.99 7.25
CA LEU A 206 14.38 -0.14 7.60
C LEU A 206 13.93 -0.93 8.82
N GLU A 207 13.25 -0.29 9.77
CA GLU A 207 12.79 -0.91 11.02
C GLU A 207 11.36 -1.45 10.93
N TYR A 208 10.51 -0.87 10.07
CA TYR A 208 9.09 -1.23 10.00
C TYR A 208 8.60 -1.49 8.56
N MET A 209 8.60 -0.49 7.65
CA MET A 209 7.91 -0.65 6.35
C MET A 209 8.45 -1.79 5.49
N CYS A 210 9.76 -2.06 5.51
CA CYS A 210 10.35 -3.14 4.71
C CYS A 210 9.77 -4.53 5.05
N THR A 211 9.28 -4.73 6.27
CA THR A 211 8.74 -6.01 6.76
C THR A 211 7.45 -6.43 6.04
N TRP A 212 6.73 -5.49 5.43
CA TRP A 212 5.49 -5.77 4.69
C TRP A 212 5.75 -6.48 3.34
N PHE A 213 6.99 -6.42 2.85
CA PHE A 213 7.34 -6.87 1.49
C PHE A 213 8.04 -8.23 1.48
N ASP A 214 9.01 -8.44 2.36
CA ASP A 214 9.94 -9.58 2.36
C ASP A 214 9.36 -10.90 2.94
N LEU A 215 8.04 -11.09 2.89
CA LEU A 215 7.34 -12.16 3.61
C LEU A 215 7.62 -13.58 3.09
N CYS A 216 7.84 -13.70 1.78
CA CYS A 216 8.18 -14.94 1.06
C CYS A 216 9.50 -14.76 0.29
N ASP A 217 10.46 -14.10 0.93
CA ASP A 217 11.77 -13.76 0.38
C ASP A 217 12.86 -13.81 1.47
N ALA A 218 13.46 -14.98 1.64
CA ALA A 218 14.57 -15.19 2.57
C ALA A 218 15.82 -14.33 2.28
N ARG A 219 15.91 -13.68 1.11
CA ARG A 219 17.00 -12.73 0.79
C ARG A 219 16.67 -11.28 1.16
N ARG A 220 15.43 -11.02 1.58
CA ARG A 220 14.95 -9.74 2.08
C ARG A 220 15.30 -8.56 1.17
N HIS A 221 14.90 -8.64 -0.09
CA HIS A 221 15.29 -7.65 -1.09
C HIS A 221 14.80 -6.24 -0.73
N PHE A 222 13.64 -6.08 -0.09
CA PHE A 222 13.13 -4.76 0.31
C PHE A 222 13.80 -4.20 1.56
N ALA A 223 14.29 -5.03 2.49
CA ALA A 223 15.05 -4.58 3.66
C ALA A 223 16.55 -4.39 3.38
N ILE A 224 17.13 -5.10 2.40
CA ILE A 224 18.58 -5.11 2.15
C ILE A 224 18.94 -4.44 0.82
N VAL A 225 18.35 -4.89 -0.29
CA VAL A 225 18.79 -4.49 -1.65
C VAL A 225 18.19 -3.15 -2.06
N VAL A 226 16.91 -2.91 -1.78
CA VAL A 226 16.20 -1.67 -2.12
C VAL A 226 16.85 -0.42 -1.46
N PRO A 227 17.17 -0.41 -0.15
CA PRO A 227 17.88 0.71 0.48
C PRO A 227 19.25 0.98 -0.12
N GLN A 228 20.00 -0.08 -0.46
CA GLN A 228 21.33 0.05 -1.09
C GLN A 228 21.23 0.67 -2.49
N ARG A 229 20.22 0.29 -3.28
CA ARG A 229 20.00 0.85 -4.62
C ARG A 229 19.40 2.26 -4.56
N ALA A 230 18.64 2.60 -3.52
CA ALA A 230 18.13 3.94 -3.28
C ALA A 230 19.24 4.99 -3.07
N ILE A 231 20.44 4.59 -2.60
CA ILE A 231 21.63 5.46 -2.47
C ILE A 231 21.95 6.19 -3.80
N THR A 232 21.75 5.51 -4.92
CA THR A 232 22.09 5.99 -6.27
C THR A 232 20.87 6.13 -7.20
N CYS A 233 19.66 5.85 -6.71
CA CYS A 233 18.42 5.98 -7.47
C CYS A 233 17.45 6.96 -6.78
N PRO A 234 17.43 8.24 -7.18
CA PRO A 234 16.54 9.26 -6.59
C PRO A 234 15.07 8.88 -6.63
N THR A 235 14.58 8.24 -7.70
CA THR A 235 13.17 7.78 -7.79
C THR A 235 12.82 6.77 -6.70
N LEU A 236 13.72 5.81 -6.43
CA LEU A 236 13.52 4.77 -5.42
C LEU A 236 13.64 5.33 -4.00
N LEU A 237 14.58 6.26 -3.78
CA LEU A 237 14.73 6.96 -2.51
C LEU A 237 13.49 7.81 -2.17
N ASN A 238 12.99 8.58 -3.13
CA ASN A 238 11.77 9.36 -2.94
C ASN A 238 10.55 8.45 -2.72
N ALA A 239 10.48 7.26 -3.34
CA ALA A 239 9.38 6.32 -3.11
C ALA A 239 9.41 5.73 -1.68
N ILE A 240 10.61 5.43 -1.15
CA ILE A 240 10.80 5.04 0.26
C ILE A 240 10.31 6.16 1.19
N PHE A 241 10.69 7.41 0.91
CA PHE A 241 10.30 8.56 1.73
C PHE A 241 8.82 8.89 1.65
N ALA A 242 8.20 8.80 0.47
CA ALA A 242 6.77 9.01 0.27
C ALA A 242 5.94 8.00 1.07
N LEU A 243 6.22 6.70 0.91
CA LEU A 243 5.52 5.64 1.65
C LEU A 243 5.71 5.78 3.17
N SER A 244 6.95 6.01 3.61
CA SER A 244 7.27 6.14 5.04
C SER A 244 6.61 7.36 5.68
N SER A 245 6.54 8.49 4.95
CA SER A 245 5.89 9.71 5.45
C SER A 245 4.37 9.60 5.44
N ARG A 246 3.74 8.94 4.45
CA ARG A 246 2.30 8.66 4.47
C ARG A 246 1.93 7.80 5.68
N HIS A 247 2.56 6.64 5.88
CA HIS A 247 2.26 5.79 7.03
C HIS A 247 2.58 6.49 8.36
N LEU A 248 3.64 7.29 8.46
CA LEU A 248 3.91 8.08 9.67
C LEU A 248 2.87 9.18 9.92
N SER A 249 2.34 9.83 8.88
CA SER A 249 1.31 10.87 9.04
C SER A 249 -0.07 10.32 9.44
N LEU A 250 -0.35 9.05 9.11
CA LEU A 250 -1.54 8.34 9.59
C LEU A 250 -1.38 7.82 11.03
N HIS A 251 -0.17 7.41 11.42
CA HIS A 251 0.10 6.77 12.72
C HIS A 251 0.59 7.73 13.83
N ASP A 252 1.25 8.82 13.50
CA ASP A 252 1.94 9.71 14.43
C ASP A 252 1.86 11.18 13.96
N GLN A 253 2.34 12.11 14.79
CA GLN A 253 2.46 13.52 14.42
C GLN A 253 3.60 13.71 13.41
N TYR A 254 3.28 13.52 12.14
CA TYR A 254 4.13 13.80 10.98
C TYR A 254 3.43 14.73 9.98
N ASP A 255 4.21 15.43 9.16
CA ASP A 255 3.72 16.37 8.15
C ASP A 255 2.85 15.66 7.09
N PRO A 256 1.53 15.98 6.99
CA PRO A 256 0.62 15.31 6.05
C PRO A 256 1.02 15.47 4.57
N TYR A 257 1.69 16.57 4.22
CA TYR A 257 2.05 16.94 2.86
C TYR A 257 3.47 16.50 2.48
N ALA A 258 4.21 15.84 3.38
CA ALA A 258 5.54 15.31 3.07
C ALA A 258 5.47 14.17 2.04
N SER A 259 4.48 13.29 2.16
CA SER A 259 4.22 12.20 1.20
C SER A 259 4.07 12.73 -0.22
N ASP A 260 3.19 13.71 -0.41
CA ASP A 260 2.84 14.25 -1.72
C ASP A 260 4.04 14.93 -2.39
N ARG A 261 4.91 15.59 -1.62
CA ARG A 261 6.15 16.19 -2.12
C ARG A 261 7.11 15.12 -2.65
N TYR A 262 7.40 14.09 -1.87
CA TYR A 262 8.27 13.00 -2.32
C TYR A 262 7.66 12.20 -3.49
N HIS A 263 6.35 11.97 -3.48
CA HIS A 263 5.62 11.37 -4.59
C HIS A 263 5.75 12.19 -5.88
N GLN A 264 5.63 13.53 -5.80
CA GLN A 264 5.85 14.42 -6.94
C GLN A 264 7.28 14.36 -7.48
N GLU A 265 8.31 14.23 -6.63
CA GLU A 265 9.69 14.02 -7.09
C GLU A 265 9.88 12.68 -7.83
N CYS A 266 9.19 11.60 -7.38
CA CYS A 266 9.16 10.35 -8.15
C CYS A 266 8.58 10.56 -9.56
N LEU A 267 7.46 11.27 -9.67
CA LEU A 267 6.77 11.49 -10.95
C LEU A 267 7.59 12.35 -11.93
N LYS A 268 8.34 13.34 -11.46
CA LYS A 268 9.25 14.14 -12.31
C LYS A 268 10.32 13.27 -12.98
N HIS A 269 10.93 12.37 -12.22
CA HIS A 269 11.92 11.43 -12.75
C HIS A 269 11.27 10.40 -13.68
N LEU A 270 10.11 9.84 -13.32
CA LEU A 270 9.38 8.89 -14.17
C LEU A 270 8.94 9.51 -15.51
N THR A 271 8.51 10.77 -15.53
CA THR A 271 8.12 11.48 -16.75
C THR A 271 9.30 11.66 -17.72
N THR A 272 10.50 11.91 -17.19
CA THR A 272 11.74 11.98 -17.99
C THR A 272 12.10 10.64 -18.62
N ILE A 273 11.77 9.54 -17.93
CA ILE A 273 12.09 8.16 -18.33
C ILE A 273 11.02 7.56 -19.28
N SER A 274 9.77 8.03 -19.24
CA SER A 274 8.62 7.50 -20.00
C SER A 274 8.78 7.49 -21.54
N ASN A 275 9.80 8.16 -22.08
CA ASN A 275 10.11 8.14 -23.52
C ASN A 275 10.99 6.94 -23.95
N ASP A 276 11.47 6.11 -23.02
CA ASP A 276 12.32 4.96 -23.31
C ASP A 276 11.67 3.63 -22.90
N SER A 277 11.61 2.69 -23.84
CA SER A 277 11.13 1.31 -23.60
C SER A 277 12.00 0.55 -22.59
N SER A 278 13.28 0.92 -22.44
CA SER A 278 14.20 0.30 -21.46
C SER A 278 13.72 0.51 -20.01
N ALA A 279 12.92 1.55 -19.74
CA ALA A 279 12.36 1.87 -18.44
C ALA A 279 11.63 0.69 -17.78
N LEU A 280 10.83 -0.05 -18.55
CA LEU A 280 10.02 -1.18 -18.04
C LEU A 280 10.89 -2.36 -17.58
N THR A 281 12.12 -2.45 -18.09
CA THR A 281 13.13 -3.46 -17.72
C THR A 281 14.04 -3.02 -16.57
N ASN A 282 13.91 -1.77 -16.09
CA ASN A 282 14.63 -1.28 -14.92
C ASN A 282 13.97 -1.78 -13.63
N ASP A 283 14.75 -2.47 -12.78
CA ASP A 283 14.26 -3.04 -11.52
C ASP A 283 14.06 -1.99 -10.42
N ASP A 284 14.81 -0.88 -10.44
CA ASP A 284 14.65 0.21 -9.46
C ASP A 284 13.31 0.91 -9.63
N LEU A 285 12.88 1.10 -10.87
CA LEU A 285 11.59 1.71 -11.19
C LEU A 285 10.43 0.78 -10.86
N LEU A 286 10.58 -0.52 -11.07
CA LEU A 286 9.61 -1.52 -10.60
C LEU A 286 9.54 -1.54 -9.07
N ALA A 287 10.67 -1.53 -8.35
CA ALA A 287 10.68 -1.46 -6.89
C ALA A 287 10.05 -0.15 -6.38
N ALA A 288 10.35 1.00 -6.99
CA ALA A 288 9.71 2.27 -6.67
C ALA A 288 8.19 2.20 -6.92
N THR A 289 7.76 1.59 -8.02
CA THR A 289 6.34 1.39 -8.36
C THR A 289 5.61 0.55 -7.30
N ILE A 290 6.24 -0.52 -6.78
CA ILE A 290 5.69 -1.33 -5.69
C ILE A 290 5.45 -0.49 -4.43
N LEU A 291 6.43 0.36 -4.05
CA LEU A 291 6.33 1.24 -2.88
C LEU A 291 5.26 2.32 -3.06
N LEU A 292 5.19 2.95 -4.24
CA LEU A 292 4.16 3.96 -4.57
C LEU A 292 2.76 3.35 -4.62
N ARG A 293 2.60 2.12 -5.15
CA ARG A 293 1.33 1.40 -5.07
C ARG A 293 0.92 1.10 -3.63
N THR A 294 1.88 0.75 -2.77
CA THR A 294 1.60 0.53 -1.33
C THR A 294 1.11 1.81 -0.66
N LEU A 295 1.65 2.96 -1.05
CA LEU A 295 1.20 4.28 -0.59
C LEU A 295 -0.25 4.54 -1.01
N GLU A 296 -0.59 4.33 -2.29
CA GLU A 296 -1.97 4.42 -2.78
C GLU A 296 -2.92 3.48 -2.02
N GLU A 297 -2.49 2.26 -1.72
CA GLU A 297 -3.28 1.25 -0.99
C GLU A 297 -3.58 1.63 0.47
N LEU A 298 -2.83 2.56 1.08
CA LEU A 298 -3.16 3.14 2.40
C LEU A 298 -4.33 4.14 2.35
N ASP A 299 -4.56 4.77 1.18
CA ASP A 299 -5.60 5.78 0.99
C ASP A 299 -6.89 5.19 0.37
N VAL A 300 -6.82 4.02 -0.28
CA VAL A 300 -7.91 3.43 -1.07
C VAL A 300 -8.75 2.43 -0.24
N PRO A 301 -10.07 2.66 -0.04
CA PRO A 301 -10.91 1.78 0.76
C PRO A 301 -10.94 0.31 0.30
N LEU A 302 -10.97 -0.62 1.27
CA LEU A 302 -11.03 -2.07 1.02
C LEU A 302 -12.25 -2.52 0.20
N ILE A 303 -13.33 -1.73 0.22
CA ILE A 303 -14.51 -1.86 -0.64
C ILE A 303 -14.95 -0.46 -1.07
N GLY A 304 -15.29 -0.25 -2.33
CA GLY A 304 -15.74 1.05 -2.85
C GLY A 304 -15.75 1.10 -4.38
N THR A 305 -16.00 2.29 -4.93
CA THR A 305 -15.90 2.60 -6.37
C THR A 305 -14.71 3.50 -6.70
N ASP A 306 -14.08 4.11 -5.70
CA ASP A 306 -13.14 5.22 -5.86
C ASP A 306 -11.70 4.72 -6.10
N HIS A 307 -11.57 3.61 -6.82
CA HIS A 307 -10.32 2.95 -7.21
C HIS A 307 -9.76 3.46 -8.54
N GLU A 308 -10.42 4.42 -9.20
CA GLU A 308 -9.99 4.96 -10.51
C GLU A 308 -8.69 5.79 -10.47
N GLY A 309 -8.11 5.97 -9.28
CA GLY A 309 -6.88 6.76 -9.05
C GLY A 309 -5.55 6.01 -9.17
N HIS A 310 -5.52 4.73 -9.58
CA HIS A 310 -4.28 3.94 -9.60
C HIS A 310 -3.21 4.53 -10.52
N LEU A 311 -2.12 5.01 -9.92
CA LEU A 311 -1.27 6.03 -10.54
C LEU A 311 -0.18 5.41 -11.42
N LEU A 312 0.14 4.13 -11.22
CA LEU A 312 1.07 3.39 -12.08
C LEU A 312 0.52 2.05 -12.57
N GLY A 313 0.68 1.81 -13.87
CA GLY A 313 0.50 0.52 -14.52
C GLY A 313 1.59 -0.48 -14.11
N ILE A 314 1.62 -0.89 -12.85
CA ILE A 314 2.56 -1.89 -12.33
C ILE A 314 2.49 -3.22 -13.07
N GLN A 315 1.30 -3.54 -13.59
CA GLN A 315 1.02 -4.66 -14.48
C GLN A 315 1.85 -4.56 -15.78
N LEU A 316 2.17 -3.37 -16.28
CA LEU A 316 3.07 -3.19 -17.42
C LEU A 316 4.49 -3.66 -17.07
N PHE A 317 5.04 -3.25 -15.92
CA PHE A 317 6.36 -3.69 -15.47
C PHE A 317 6.42 -5.19 -15.17
N MET A 318 5.37 -5.75 -14.54
CA MET A 318 5.28 -7.18 -14.24
C MET A 318 5.11 -8.02 -15.53
N ASN A 319 4.20 -7.62 -16.41
CA ASN A 319 3.92 -8.33 -17.67
C ASN A 319 5.02 -8.16 -18.73
N THR A 320 5.91 -7.18 -18.57
CA THR A 320 7.11 -7.00 -19.42
C THR A 320 8.10 -8.11 -19.12
N GLN A 321 8.02 -9.19 -19.90
CA GLN A 321 9.06 -10.21 -19.92
C GLN A 321 10.28 -9.67 -20.69
N ASN A 322 11.48 -9.81 -20.14
CA ASN A 322 12.74 -9.51 -20.83
C ASN A 322 12.92 -10.49 -22.00
N GLY A 323 12.38 -10.16 -23.18
CA GLY A 323 12.23 -11.00 -24.37
C GLY A 323 13.52 -11.40 -25.06
N GLY A 324 14.43 -12.06 -24.33
CA GLY A 324 15.73 -12.52 -24.82
C GLY A 324 16.73 -12.93 -23.73
N LEU A 325 16.46 -12.64 -22.43
CA LEU A 325 17.34 -13.03 -21.34
C LEU A 325 16.81 -14.27 -20.59
N PRO A 326 17.60 -15.34 -20.44
CA PRO A 326 17.13 -16.63 -19.90
C PRO A 326 16.87 -16.62 -18.38
N ARG A 327 17.11 -15.50 -17.68
CA ARG A 327 16.88 -15.37 -16.24
C ARG A 327 16.53 -13.93 -15.89
N GLN A 328 15.37 -13.70 -15.25
CA GLN A 328 15.05 -12.41 -14.65
C GLN A 328 15.96 -12.13 -13.44
N SER A 329 16.15 -10.87 -13.09
CA SER A 329 16.88 -10.51 -11.86
C SER A 329 16.13 -10.99 -10.62
N GLN A 330 16.84 -11.06 -9.49
CA GLN A 330 16.28 -11.52 -8.23
C GLN A 330 15.35 -10.46 -7.62
N LEU A 331 15.72 -9.17 -7.73
CA LEU A 331 14.87 -8.05 -7.31
C LEU A 331 13.57 -8.00 -8.14
N ARG A 332 13.60 -8.27 -9.45
CA ARG A 332 12.39 -8.33 -10.28
C ARG A 332 11.43 -9.44 -9.83
N GLN A 333 11.97 -10.61 -9.47
CA GLN A 333 11.16 -11.70 -8.92
C GLN A 333 10.59 -11.35 -7.54
N ALA A 334 11.36 -10.73 -6.65
CA ALA A 334 10.86 -10.25 -5.36
C ALA A 334 9.73 -9.21 -5.54
N CYS A 335 9.93 -8.23 -6.43
CA CYS A 335 8.90 -7.25 -6.78
C CYS A 335 7.66 -7.90 -7.40
N PHE A 336 7.81 -8.92 -8.26
CA PHE A 336 6.67 -9.66 -8.80
C PHE A 336 5.85 -10.33 -7.68
N TRP A 337 6.49 -11.00 -6.72
CA TRP A 337 5.77 -11.68 -5.63
C TRP A 337 5.03 -10.71 -4.71
N VAL A 338 5.60 -9.53 -4.45
CA VAL A 338 4.91 -8.45 -3.75
C VAL A 338 3.74 -7.92 -4.58
N GLY A 339 3.99 -7.58 -5.85
CA GLY A 339 3.01 -7.01 -6.77
C GLY A 339 1.83 -7.94 -7.07
N LEU A 340 2.04 -9.25 -7.04
CA LEU A 340 0.99 -10.26 -7.15
C LEU A 340 0.09 -10.30 -5.90
N ARG A 341 0.64 -10.14 -4.68
CA ARG A 341 -0.18 -10.06 -3.46
C ARG A 341 -1.01 -8.77 -3.43
N GLN A 342 -0.40 -7.64 -3.78
CA GLN A 342 -1.11 -6.37 -4.00
C GLN A 342 -2.22 -6.51 -5.06
N GLU A 343 -1.94 -7.23 -6.16
CA GLU A 343 -2.91 -7.48 -7.21
C GLU A 343 -4.07 -8.39 -6.77
N ILE A 344 -3.82 -9.40 -5.94
CA ILE A 344 -4.88 -10.22 -5.31
C ILE A 344 -5.80 -9.34 -4.46
N THR A 345 -5.22 -8.48 -3.60
CA THR A 345 -5.99 -7.54 -2.76
C THR A 345 -6.81 -6.58 -3.61
N MET A 346 -6.20 -6.00 -4.65
CA MET A 346 -6.86 -5.01 -5.49
C MET A 346 -7.96 -5.63 -6.37
N ALA A 347 -7.70 -6.78 -6.99
CA ALA A 347 -8.66 -7.49 -7.83
C ALA A 347 -9.89 -7.93 -7.03
N PHE A 348 -9.71 -8.31 -5.76
CA PHE A 348 -10.78 -8.57 -4.82
C PHE A 348 -11.57 -7.29 -4.46
N ALA A 349 -10.89 -6.21 -4.06
CA ALA A 349 -11.53 -4.95 -3.63
C ALA A 349 -12.38 -4.32 -4.75
N THR A 350 -11.91 -4.44 -5.99
CA THR A 350 -12.59 -3.92 -7.21
C THR A 350 -13.41 -4.97 -7.96
N GLN A 351 -13.51 -6.20 -7.44
CA GLN A 351 -14.24 -7.33 -8.04
C GLN A 351 -13.95 -7.56 -9.54
N ARG A 352 -12.67 -7.49 -9.92
CA ARG A 352 -12.19 -7.59 -11.31
C ARG A 352 -11.24 -8.79 -11.49
N PRO A 353 -11.01 -9.28 -12.73
CA PRO A 353 -9.95 -10.24 -12.99
C PRO A 353 -8.54 -9.72 -12.63
N ILE A 354 -7.62 -10.64 -12.39
CA ILE A 354 -6.18 -10.40 -12.24
C ILE A 354 -5.63 -9.90 -13.59
N MET A 355 -4.93 -8.76 -13.57
CA MET A 355 -4.33 -8.16 -14.77
C MET A 355 -2.83 -8.45 -14.92
N VAL A 356 -2.24 -9.12 -13.93
CA VAL A 356 -0.87 -9.66 -13.98
C VAL A 356 -0.89 -11.03 -14.65
N LYS A 357 0.01 -11.25 -15.60
CA LYS A 357 0.16 -12.56 -16.25
C LYS A 357 0.69 -13.59 -15.26
N LEU A 358 0.08 -14.77 -15.26
CA LEU A 358 0.49 -15.90 -14.41
C LEU A 358 1.32 -16.95 -15.18
N ASP A 359 1.78 -16.61 -16.40
CA ASP A 359 2.50 -17.50 -17.33
C ASP A 359 4.04 -17.37 -17.28
N HIS A 360 4.58 -16.60 -16.33
CA HIS A 360 6.02 -16.39 -16.19
C HIS A 360 6.77 -17.70 -15.89
N LEU A 361 7.89 -17.93 -16.60
CA LEU A 361 8.68 -19.16 -16.53
C LEU A 361 9.27 -19.51 -15.16
N PHE A 362 9.37 -18.54 -14.23
CA PHE A 362 9.84 -18.76 -12.86
C PHE A 362 8.71 -19.14 -11.89
N ILE A 363 7.45 -19.10 -12.33
CA ILE A 363 6.32 -19.53 -11.51
C ILE A 363 6.26 -21.05 -11.49
N ASP A 364 6.78 -21.63 -10.43
CA ASP A 364 6.60 -23.04 -10.13
C ASP A 364 5.17 -23.32 -9.64
N ARG A 365 4.56 -24.37 -10.17
CA ARG A 365 3.25 -24.90 -9.76
C ARG A 365 3.33 -26.36 -9.29
N SER A 366 4.51 -26.97 -9.34
CA SER A 366 4.72 -28.37 -8.99
C SER A 366 4.48 -28.64 -7.50
N PHE A 367 4.38 -29.92 -7.14
CA PHE A 367 4.41 -30.38 -5.75
C PHE A 367 5.79 -30.92 -5.36
N SER A 368 6.85 -30.51 -6.07
CA SER A 368 8.21 -30.96 -5.81
C SER A 368 8.75 -30.40 -4.49
N PRO A 369 9.64 -31.12 -3.77
CA PRO A 369 10.29 -30.58 -2.58
C PRO A 369 11.03 -29.26 -2.88
N ALA A 370 10.79 -28.25 -2.06
CA ALA A 370 11.32 -26.89 -2.20
C ALA A 370 11.32 -26.20 -0.81
N ASP A 371 11.86 -24.99 -0.73
CA ASP A 371 11.82 -24.15 0.48
C ASP A 371 10.42 -23.56 0.73
N ASP A 372 10.22 -23.02 1.94
CA ASP A 372 8.95 -22.43 2.36
C ASP A 372 8.56 -21.21 1.48
N ASP A 373 9.52 -20.43 0.99
CA ASP A 373 9.25 -19.32 0.06
C ASP A 373 8.61 -19.83 -1.24
N CYS A 374 9.15 -20.90 -1.83
CA CYS A 374 8.56 -21.54 -3.01
C CYS A 374 7.17 -22.13 -2.73
N TRP A 375 7.00 -22.84 -1.60
CA TRP A 375 5.68 -23.37 -1.21
C TRP A 375 4.63 -22.29 -0.97
N ALA A 376 5.03 -21.14 -0.41
CA ALA A 376 4.18 -19.98 -0.23
C ALA A 376 3.81 -19.33 -1.56
N ASN A 377 4.79 -19.11 -2.44
CA ASN A 377 4.54 -18.50 -3.75
C ASN A 377 3.66 -19.40 -4.64
N ARG A 378 3.77 -20.73 -4.58
CA ARG A 378 2.84 -21.69 -5.23
C ARG A 378 1.37 -21.45 -4.83
N VAL A 379 1.08 -21.33 -3.53
CA VAL A 379 -0.30 -21.13 -3.06
C VAL A 379 -0.79 -19.69 -3.21
N VAL A 380 0.10 -18.70 -3.21
CA VAL A 380 -0.23 -17.31 -3.60
C VAL A 380 -0.65 -17.23 -5.07
N VAL A 381 0.04 -17.95 -5.98
CA VAL A 381 -0.39 -18.05 -7.40
C VAL A 381 -1.72 -18.77 -7.51
N HIS A 382 -1.92 -19.86 -6.76
CA HIS A 382 -3.23 -20.53 -6.72
C HIS A 382 -4.34 -19.58 -6.26
N CYS A 383 -4.10 -18.75 -5.23
CA CYS A 383 -5.04 -17.72 -4.80
C CYS A 383 -5.33 -16.69 -5.91
N ALA A 384 -4.33 -16.29 -6.70
CA ALA A 384 -4.55 -15.43 -7.86
C ALA A 384 -5.39 -16.13 -8.95
N GLU A 385 -5.14 -17.42 -9.24
CA GLU A 385 -5.95 -18.21 -10.17
C GLU A 385 -7.41 -18.35 -9.69
N VAL A 386 -7.63 -18.49 -8.38
CA VAL A 386 -8.99 -18.49 -7.80
C VAL A 386 -9.66 -17.12 -7.91
N VAL A 387 -8.97 -16.02 -7.61
CA VAL A 387 -9.51 -14.66 -7.77
C VAL A 387 -9.85 -14.37 -9.24
N GLN A 388 -8.99 -14.79 -10.17
CA GLN A 388 -9.25 -14.78 -11.61
C GLN A 388 -10.51 -15.58 -11.98
N PHE A 389 -10.73 -16.74 -11.38
CA PHE A 389 -11.93 -17.55 -11.58
C PHE A 389 -13.20 -16.95 -10.98
N CYS A 390 -13.09 -16.20 -9.87
CA CYS A 390 -14.21 -15.55 -9.21
C CYS A 390 -14.74 -14.36 -10.01
N PHE A 391 -13.85 -13.53 -10.54
CA PHE A 391 -14.19 -12.23 -11.14
C PHE A 391 -13.90 -12.10 -12.65
N GLY A 392 -13.23 -13.07 -13.26
CA GLY A 392 -12.97 -13.13 -14.69
C GLY A 392 -13.96 -13.99 -15.48
N GLU A 393 -13.95 -13.82 -16.81
CA GLU A 393 -14.61 -14.75 -17.73
C GLU A 393 -13.83 -16.07 -17.79
N VAL A 394 -14.55 -17.20 -17.69
CA VAL A 394 -13.95 -18.54 -17.61
C VAL A 394 -14.66 -19.50 -18.55
N ASP A 395 -13.96 -19.90 -19.62
CA ASP A 395 -14.38 -21.01 -20.48
C ASP A 395 -14.43 -22.32 -19.70
N ASN A 396 -15.49 -23.11 -19.90
CA ASN A 396 -15.70 -24.40 -19.22
C ASN A 396 -15.55 -24.30 -17.68
N ARG A 397 -16.19 -23.29 -17.07
CA ARG A 397 -16.16 -22.97 -15.63
C ARG A 397 -16.18 -24.18 -14.69
N LYS A 398 -16.95 -25.22 -14.99
CA LYS A 398 -17.01 -26.46 -14.19
C LYS A 398 -15.67 -27.21 -14.16
N SER A 399 -15.00 -27.36 -15.30
CA SER A 399 -13.71 -28.04 -15.39
C SER A 399 -12.61 -27.23 -14.71
N GLU A 400 -12.66 -25.91 -14.82
CA GLU A 400 -11.69 -25.02 -14.17
C GLU A 400 -11.86 -25.01 -12.65
N TYR A 401 -13.10 -24.96 -12.16
CA TYR A 401 -13.41 -25.14 -10.73
C TYR A 401 -12.84 -26.45 -10.19
N GLN A 402 -13.03 -27.55 -10.92
CA GLN A 402 -12.49 -28.86 -10.55
C GLN A 402 -10.96 -28.87 -10.51
N ARG A 403 -10.29 -28.26 -11.50
CA ARG A 403 -8.82 -28.10 -11.52
C ARG A 403 -8.32 -27.33 -10.29
N LEU A 404 -8.98 -26.24 -9.92
CA LEU A 404 -8.60 -25.41 -8.79
C LEU A 404 -8.78 -26.14 -7.45
N VAL A 405 -9.93 -26.81 -7.25
CA VAL A 405 -10.19 -27.61 -6.04
C VAL A 405 -9.23 -28.81 -5.93
N GLU A 406 -8.90 -29.46 -7.05
CA GLU A 406 -7.91 -30.54 -7.08
C GLU A 406 -6.50 -30.03 -6.76
N TYR A 407 -6.11 -28.86 -7.28
CA TYR A 407 -4.82 -28.24 -6.97
C TYR A 407 -4.68 -27.95 -5.48
N ASP A 408 -5.68 -27.30 -4.87
CA ASP A 408 -5.71 -26.99 -3.44
C ASP A 408 -5.54 -28.26 -2.60
N HIS A 409 -6.40 -29.26 -2.81
CA HIS A 409 -6.33 -30.52 -2.04
C HIS A 409 -4.98 -31.22 -2.20
N ASN A 410 -4.40 -31.25 -3.41
CA ASN A 410 -3.08 -31.84 -3.62
C ASN A 410 -1.96 -31.03 -2.95
N TRP A 411 -2.02 -29.69 -2.97
CA TRP A 411 -1.08 -28.82 -2.28
C TRP A 411 -1.14 -29.03 -0.75
N LEU A 412 -2.35 -29.10 -0.16
CA LEU A 412 -2.56 -29.34 1.27
C LEU A 412 -1.94 -30.68 1.74
N ARG A 413 -1.94 -31.71 0.86
CA ARG A 413 -1.35 -33.03 1.15
C ARG A 413 0.16 -33.09 0.93
N ALA A 414 0.70 -32.30 0.01
CA ALA A 414 2.10 -32.39 -0.41
C ALA A 414 3.03 -31.42 0.33
N ARG A 415 2.48 -30.39 0.99
CA ARG A 415 3.28 -29.38 1.73
C ARG A 415 4.19 -30.02 2.80
N PRO A 416 5.40 -29.47 3.05
CA PRO A 416 6.33 -29.98 4.06
C PRO A 416 5.82 -29.88 5.50
N LEU A 417 6.49 -30.55 6.43
CA LEU A 417 6.16 -30.50 7.87
C LEU A 417 6.33 -29.11 8.50
N SER A 418 7.15 -28.22 7.92
CA SER A 418 7.26 -26.80 8.32
C SER A 418 5.93 -26.03 8.20
N TRP A 419 4.99 -26.54 7.41
CA TRP A 419 3.68 -25.93 7.17
C TRP A 419 2.60 -26.34 8.18
N LEU A 420 2.93 -27.23 9.12
CA LEU A 420 2.05 -27.54 10.25
C LEU A 420 2.21 -26.45 11.33
N PRO A 421 1.14 -26.10 12.06
CA PRO A 421 1.25 -25.20 13.21
C PRO A 421 2.22 -25.76 14.25
N ILE A 422 3.14 -24.93 14.76
CA ILE A 422 4.03 -25.29 15.87
C ILE A 422 3.28 -25.39 17.20
N ALA A 423 2.14 -24.70 17.29
CA ALA A 423 1.17 -24.83 18.37
C ALA A 423 -0.24 -24.46 17.86
N TYR A 424 -1.24 -25.16 18.38
CA TYR A 424 -2.66 -24.92 18.12
C TYR A 424 -3.41 -24.84 19.45
N SER A 425 -4.42 -23.98 19.54
CA SER A 425 -5.38 -23.96 20.64
C SER A 425 -6.76 -23.62 20.09
N GLU A 426 -7.78 -24.36 20.54
CA GLU A 426 -9.18 -24.10 20.18
C GLU A 426 -9.64 -22.70 20.65
N PRO A 427 -10.71 -22.15 20.05
CA PRO A 427 -11.41 -20.98 20.60
C PRO A 427 -11.87 -21.22 22.04
N ASP A 428 -11.77 -20.20 22.88
CA ASP A 428 -12.32 -20.19 24.24
C ASP A 428 -13.29 -19.02 24.43
N PRO A 429 -14.60 -19.23 24.17
CA PRO A 429 -15.63 -18.21 24.39
C PRO A 429 -15.74 -17.73 25.84
N ALA A 430 -15.31 -18.51 26.83
CA ALA A 430 -15.32 -18.08 28.24
C ALA A 430 -14.20 -17.08 28.56
N ALA A 431 -13.15 -17.04 27.73
CA ALA A 431 -12.03 -16.11 27.81
C ALA A 431 -12.04 -15.03 26.71
N ASP A 432 -13.19 -14.78 26.07
CA ASP A 432 -13.37 -13.84 24.95
C ASP A 432 -12.47 -14.14 23.73
N GLN A 433 -12.14 -15.42 23.52
CA GLN A 433 -11.31 -15.90 22.41
C GLN A 433 -12.16 -16.60 21.35
N ALA A 434 -12.79 -15.82 20.46
CA ALA A 434 -13.66 -16.33 19.39
C ALA A 434 -12.92 -17.10 18.27
N PHE A 435 -11.58 -17.00 18.19
CA PHE A 435 -10.76 -17.60 17.15
C PHE A 435 -9.70 -18.55 17.72
N PRO A 436 -9.32 -19.61 17.00
CA PRO A 436 -8.23 -20.49 17.42
C PRO A 436 -6.89 -19.73 17.44
N ARG A 437 -5.96 -20.17 18.28
CA ARG A 437 -4.58 -19.66 18.26
C ARG A 437 -3.72 -20.62 17.43
N ILE A 438 -3.14 -20.12 16.34
CA ILE A 438 -2.43 -20.93 15.35
C ILE A 438 -1.06 -20.31 15.10
N PHE A 439 0.00 -20.90 15.65
CA PHE A 439 1.37 -20.40 15.51
C PHE A 439 2.09 -21.13 14.39
N TYR A 440 2.78 -20.40 13.53
CA TYR A 440 3.61 -20.96 12.45
C TYR A 440 5.08 -20.57 12.62
N ILE A 441 5.97 -21.28 11.92
CA ILE A 441 7.42 -21.17 12.12
C ILE A 441 8.07 -19.94 11.45
N ASN A 442 7.47 -19.39 10.39
CA ASN A 442 7.98 -18.22 9.67
C ASN A 442 6.88 -17.48 8.87
N HIS A 443 7.20 -16.28 8.36
CA HIS A 443 6.28 -15.43 7.60
C HIS A 443 5.77 -16.06 6.30
N ALA A 444 6.60 -16.83 5.58
CA ALA A 444 6.22 -17.45 4.30
C ALA A 444 5.11 -18.48 4.52
N VAL A 445 5.26 -19.33 5.55
CA VAL A 445 4.23 -20.30 5.97
C VAL A 445 2.94 -19.59 6.41
N VAL A 446 3.02 -18.49 7.16
CA VAL A 446 1.83 -17.70 7.54
C VAL A 446 1.12 -17.16 6.29
N ILE A 447 1.85 -16.48 5.41
CA ILE A 447 1.30 -15.85 4.20
C ILE A 447 0.70 -16.87 3.24
N GLY A 448 1.36 -18.01 3.03
CA GLY A 448 0.79 -19.08 2.22
C GLY A 448 -0.48 -19.68 2.83
N ASN A 449 -0.52 -19.90 4.16
CA ASN A 449 -1.72 -20.42 4.81
C ASN A 449 -2.91 -19.45 4.73
N VAL A 450 -2.71 -18.13 4.93
CA VAL A 450 -3.82 -17.16 4.82
C VAL A 450 -4.33 -17.01 3.39
N HIS A 451 -3.44 -16.99 2.38
CA HIS A 451 -3.86 -16.94 0.97
C HIS A 451 -4.54 -18.24 0.53
N GLY A 452 -4.03 -19.41 0.93
CA GLY A 452 -4.70 -20.70 0.66
C GLY A 452 -6.05 -20.84 1.36
N THR A 453 -6.22 -20.25 2.55
CA THR A 453 -7.51 -20.25 3.26
C THR A 453 -8.52 -19.28 2.62
N LEU A 454 -8.05 -18.11 2.18
CA LEU A 454 -8.87 -17.19 1.37
C LEU A 454 -9.30 -17.84 0.05
N ALA A 455 -8.36 -18.47 -0.68
CA ALA A 455 -8.64 -19.17 -1.93
C ALA A 455 -9.70 -20.27 -1.75
N ARG A 456 -9.58 -21.10 -0.71
CA ARG A 456 -10.58 -22.13 -0.38
C ARG A 456 -11.95 -21.53 -0.06
N ALA A 457 -12.01 -20.50 0.79
CA ALA A 457 -13.27 -19.83 1.13
C ALA A 457 -13.96 -19.23 -0.11
N LEU A 458 -13.19 -18.64 -1.05
CA LEU A 458 -13.71 -18.14 -2.32
C LEU A 458 -14.21 -19.27 -3.22
N LEU A 459 -13.45 -20.35 -3.41
CA LEU A 459 -13.91 -21.52 -4.17
C LEU A 459 -15.23 -22.08 -3.60
N MET A 460 -15.32 -22.24 -2.28
CA MET A 460 -16.52 -22.70 -1.59
C MET A 460 -17.74 -21.80 -1.85
N CYS A 461 -17.55 -20.47 -1.96
CA CYS A 461 -18.63 -19.55 -2.34
C CYS A 461 -19.16 -19.76 -3.76
N HIS A 462 -18.38 -20.38 -4.65
CA HIS A 462 -18.73 -20.66 -6.04
C HIS A 462 -19.05 -22.14 -6.33
N ASP A 463 -19.28 -22.98 -5.32
CA ASP A 463 -19.63 -24.39 -5.52
C ASP A 463 -21.03 -24.57 -6.14
N GLU A 464 -21.07 -24.88 -7.44
CA GLU A 464 -22.31 -25.16 -8.17
C GLU A 464 -22.89 -26.56 -7.93
N SER A 465 -22.21 -27.44 -7.18
CA SER A 465 -22.68 -28.81 -6.90
C SER A 465 -23.88 -28.87 -5.93
N ILE A 466 -24.16 -27.76 -5.24
CA ILE A 466 -25.21 -27.64 -4.22
C ILE A 466 -26.60 -27.82 -4.86
N PRO A 467 -27.47 -28.70 -4.32
CA PRO A 467 -28.84 -28.85 -4.79
C PRO A 467 -29.61 -27.52 -4.79
N ARG A 468 -30.18 -27.13 -5.95
CA ARG A 468 -30.84 -25.83 -6.13
C ARG A 468 -32.26 -25.74 -5.52
N ILE A 469 -32.89 -26.88 -5.19
CA ILE A 469 -34.30 -26.98 -4.75
C ILE A 469 -34.45 -28.03 -3.64
N GLY A 470 -35.45 -27.86 -2.77
CA GLY A 470 -35.91 -28.86 -1.79
C GLY A 470 -35.21 -28.82 -0.43
N PRO A 471 -35.59 -29.68 0.54
CA PRO A 471 -35.00 -29.70 1.88
C PRO A 471 -33.49 -29.96 1.88
N ALA A 472 -33.00 -30.77 0.95
CA ALA A 472 -31.57 -31.05 0.75
C ALA A 472 -30.75 -29.79 0.46
N ARG A 473 -31.31 -28.79 -0.24
CA ARG A 473 -30.66 -27.48 -0.44
C ARG A 473 -30.32 -26.81 0.87
N ARG A 474 -31.27 -26.77 1.82
CA ARG A 474 -31.08 -26.07 3.10
C ARG A 474 -29.98 -26.71 3.92
N LEU A 475 -29.98 -28.04 4.00
CA LEU A 475 -28.93 -28.80 4.70
C LEU A 475 -27.56 -28.64 4.05
N ALA A 476 -27.48 -28.73 2.71
CA ALA A 476 -26.23 -28.56 1.97
C ALA A 476 -25.68 -27.12 2.10
N ARG A 477 -26.55 -26.10 2.01
CA ARG A 477 -26.17 -24.70 2.18
C ARG A 477 -25.72 -24.40 3.61
N GLN A 478 -26.45 -24.88 4.62
CA GLN A 478 -26.05 -24.74 6.02
C GLN A 478 -24.71 -25.43 6.30
N LYS A 479 -24.46 -26.61 5.71
CA LYS A 479 -23.15 -27.28 5.81
C LYS A 479 -22.06 -26.41 5.18
N LEU A 480 -22.25 -25.91 3.96
CA LEU A 480 -21.28 -25.03 3.31
C LEU A 480 -21.00 -23.78 4.15
N ASP A 481 -22.04 -23.09 4.63
CA ASP A 481 -21.88 -21.88 5.43
C ASP A 481 -21.18 -22.19 6.77
N ASN A 482 -21.36 -23.39 7.35
CA ASN A 482 -20.55 -23.85 8.49
C ASN A 482 -19.08 -24.07 8.12
N ASP A 483 -18.82 -24.76 7.01
CA ASP A 483 -17.46 -25.09 6.55
C ASP A 483 -16.69 -23.80 6.18
N ILE A 484 -17.35 -22.83 5.53
CA ILE A 484 -16.81 -21.48 5.27
C ILE A 484 -16.48 -20.75 6.58
N ARG A 485 -17.39 -20.74 7.56
CA ARG A 485 -17.11 -20.10 8.87
C ARG A 485 -15.89 -20.71 9.56
N THR A 486 -15.67 -22.02 9.45
CA THR A 486 -14.45 -22.66 9.95
C THR A 486 -13.20 -22.11 9.26
N GLN A 487 -13.19 -22.00 7.92
CA GLN A 487 -12.07 -21.38 7.19
C GLN A 487 -11.83 -19.93 7.61
N ILE A 488 -12.88 -19.13 7.79
CA ILE A 488 -12.72 -17.73 8.25
C ILE A 488 -12.18 -17.67 9.69
N ARG A 489 -12.58 -18.56 10.60
CA ARG A 489 -12.00 -18.64 11.96
C ARG A 489 -10.51 -18.99 11.92
N GLU A 490 -10.11 -19.97 11.10
CA GLU A 490 -8.69 -20.35 10.93
C GLU A 490 -7.86 -19.20 10.33
N LEU A 491 -8.40 -18.49 9.34
CA LEU A 491 -7.80 -17.30 8.73
C LEU A 491 -7.58 -16.18 9.77
N CYS A 492 -8.63 -15.86 10.53
CA CYS A 492 -8.61 -14.87 11.61
C CYS A 492 -7.62 -15.24 12.72
N GLY A 493 -7.67 -16.49 13.18
CA GLY A 493 -6.79 -17.05 14.20
C GLY A 493 -5.32 -17.04 13.78
N THR A 494 -5.03 -17.38 12.51
CA THR A 494 -3.70 -17.30 11.92
C THR A 494 -3.15 -15.88 11.93
N ALA A 495 -3.93 -14.90 11.45
CA ALA A 495 -3.48 -13.50 11.39
C ALA A 495 -3.21 -12.92 12.80
N LEU A 496 -4.14 -13.12 13.74
CA LEU A 496 -4.02 -12.61 15.11
C LEU A 496 -2.91 -13.27 15.94
N SER A 497 -2.56 -14.52 15.63
CA SER A 497 -1.51 -15.27 16.33
C SER A 497 -0.09 -14.89 15.88
N ASN A 498 0.08 -14.53 14.61
CA ASN A 498 1.39 -14.29 13.98
C ASN A 498 1.60 -12.79 13.68
N LYS A 499 1.49 -11.96 14.73
CA LYS A 499 1.37 -10.48 14.69
C LYS A 499 2.46 -9.75 13.91
N ASP A 500 3.66 -10.32 13.83
CA ASP A 500 4.78 -9.73 13.09
C ASP A 500 4.64 -9.93 11.56
N THR A 501 3.70 -10.77 11.12
CA THR A 501 3.34 -10.96 9.71
C THR A 501 2.18 -10.03 9.31
N ILE A 502 2.41 -8.71 9.38
CA ILE A 502 1.36 -7.68 9.27
C ILE A 502 0.39 -7.91 8.08
N PRO A 503 0.85 -8.21 6.84
CA PRO A 503 -0.06 -8.40 5.71
C PRO A 503 -0.98 -9.63 5.78
N ALA A 504 -0.77 -10.54 6.74
CA ALA A 504 -1.74 -11.59 7.05
C ALA A 504 -3.06 -11.02 7.58
N MET A 505 -3.02 -9.88 8.29
CA MET A 505 -4.23 -9.15 8.71
C MET A 505 -4.99 -8.63 7.49
N PHE A 506 -4.31 -8.12 6.46
CA PHE A 506 -4.97 -7.64 5.22
C PHE A 506 -5.72 -8.78 4.52
N THR A 507 -5.08 -9.94 4.35
CA THR A 507 -5.73 -11.14 3.78
C THR A 507 -6.90 -11.62 4.66
N ALA A 508 -6.79 -11.51 5.99
CA ALA A 508 -7.90 -11.81 6.89
C ALA A 508 -9.08 -10.83 6.70
N CYS A 509 -8.83 -9.53 6.60
CA CYS A 509 -9.87 -8.53 6.31
C CYS A 509 -10.63 -8.83 5.01
N MET A 510 -9.96 -9.33 3.97
CA MET A 510 -10.62 -9.75 2.72
C MET A 510 -11.56 -10.94 2.95
N GLY A 511 -11.13 -11.99 3.65
CA GLY A 511 -11.97 -13.15 3.94
C GLY A 511 -13.15 -12.81 4.87
N VAL A 512 -12.91 -12.00 5.89
CA VAL A 512 -13.93 -11.44 6.79
C VAL A 512 -14.95 -10.60 6.01
N THR A 513 -14.50 -9.80 5.05
CA THR A 513 -15.37 -9.01 4.16
C THR A 513 -16.22 -9.92 3.26
N ALA A 514 -15.63 -10.94 2.64
CA ALA A 514 -16.31 -11.81 1.67
C ALA A 514 -17.37 -12.73 2.28
N CYS A 515 -17.16 -13.13 3.54
CA CYS A 515 -17.88 -14.23 4.18
C CYS A 515 -18.43 -13.90 5.58
N GLY A 516 -18.23 -12.67 6.08
CA GLY A 516 -18.68 -12.25 7.41
C GLY A 516 -20.20 -12.23 7.57
N ASP A 517 -20.94 -12.03 6.46
CA ASP A 517 -22.41 -12.12 6.38
C ASP A 517 -22.98 -13.46 6.87
N ARG A 518 -22.20 -14.54 6.80
CA ARG A 518 -22.59 -15.89 7.22
C ARG A 518 -22.54 -16.11 8.73
N PHE A 519 -21.96 -15.18 9.49
CA PHE A 519 -21.87 -15.27 10.95
C PHE A 519 -23.11 -14.66 11.60
N THR A 520 -23.79 -15.46 12.43
CA THR A 520 -25.05 -15.08 13.10
C THR A 520 -24.90 -14.90 14.61
N ASP A 521 -23.77 -15.30 15.19
CA ASP A 521 -23.50 -15.13 16.62
C ASP A 521 -22.85 -13.76 16.87
N HIS A 522 -23.38 -13.01 17.83
CA HIS A 522 -22.95 -11.63 18.08
C HIS A 522 -21.53 -11.53 18.66
N VAL A 523 -21.04 -12.55 19.38
CA VAL A 523 -19.66 -12.58 19.87
C VAL A 523 -18.71 -12.79 18.69
N GLU A 524 -19.04 -13.72 17.79
CA GLU A 524 -18.28 -13.92 16.55
C GLU A 524 -18.29 -12.67 15.66
N GLN A 525 -19.45 -12.04 15.44
CA GLN A 525 -19.58 -10.80 14.65
C GLN A 525 -18.72 -9.68 15.24
N ARG A 526 -18.74 -9.50 16.57
CA ARG A 526 -17.89 -8.51 17.26
C ARG A 526 -16.40 -8.81 17.08
N ALA A 527 -15.99 -10.07 17.16
CA ALA A 527 -14.60 -10.48 16.97
C ALA A 527 -14.13 -10.29 15.51
N LEU A 528 -15.00 -10.51 14.53
CA LEU A 528 -14.74 -10.24 13.12
C LEU A 528 -14.58 -8.73 12.85
N LEU A 529 -15.45 -7.90 13.45
CA LEU A 529 -15.34 -6.45 13.36
C LEU A 529 -14.05 -5.93 14.01
N ASP A 530 -13.68 -6.49 15.17
CA ASP A 530 -12.44 -6.16 15.88
C ASP A 530 -11.18 -6.45 15.04
N ILE A 531 -11.18 -7.45 14.15
CA ILE A 531 -10.08 -7.65 13.18
C ILE A 531 -9.97 -6.49 12.20
N LEU A 532 -11.10 -6.04 11.64
CA LEU A 532 -11.11 -4.88 10.73
C LEU A 532 -10.60 -3.63 11.48
N VAL A 533 -11.18 -3.33 12.65
CA VAL A 533 -10.80 -2.18 13.49
C VAL A 533 -9.33 -2.23 13.90
N LYS A 534 -8.79 -3.40 14.29
CA LYS A 534 -7.36 -3.54 14.61
C LYS A 534 -6.46 -3.29 13.41
N THR A 535 -6.88 -3.71 12.22
CA THR A 535 -6.09 -3.50 11.00
C THR A 535 -6.07 -2.01 10.60
N ASP A 536 -7.21 -1.34 10.77
CA ASP A 536 -7.34 0.12 10.63
C ASP A 536 -6.42 0.85 11.63
N VAL A 537 -6.64 0.64 12.93
CA VAL A 537 -6.01 1.41 14.02
C VAL A 537 -4.52 1.07 14.25
N HIS A 538 -4.05 -0.15 13.95
CA HIS A 538 -2.65 -0.54 14.18
C HIS A 538 -1.79 -0.58 12.92
N HIS A 539 -2.40 -0.66 11.74
CA HIS A 539 -1.66 -0.78 10.47
C HIS A 539 -2.08 0.25 9.42
N MET A 540 -2.95 1.21 9.78
CA MET A 540 -3.40 2.29 8.90
C MET A 540 -4.00 1.78 7.59
N TRP A 541 -4.65 0.61 7.64
CA TRP A 541 -5.24 -0.04 6.48
C TRP A 541 -6.73 0.29 6.38
N PRO A 542 -7.22 0.88 5.29
CA PRO A 542 -8.54 1.51 5.22
C PRO A 542 -9.71 0.49 5.14
N THR A 543 -10.07 -0.09 6.29
CA THR A 543 -11.16 -1.08 6.42
C THR A 543 -12.52 -0.47 6.75
N ALA A 544 -12.62 0.83 7.01
CA ALA A 544 -13.85 1.51 7.46
C ALA A 544 -15.10 1.22 6.58
N SER A 545 -14.94 1.07 5.25
CA SER A 545 -16.06 0.69 4.37
C SER A 545 -16.50 -0.77 4.57
N ALA A 546 -15.56 -1.69 4.81
CA ALA A 546 -15.86 -3.08 5.17
C ALA A 546 -16.51 -3.22 6.55
N GLN A 547 -16.08 -2.41 7.54
CA GLN A 547 -16.71 -2.34 8.85
C GLN A 547 -18.18 -1.92 8.73
N SER A 548 -18.44 -0.90 7.90
CA SER A 548 -19.79 -0.37 7.64
C SER A 548 -20.65 -1.38 6.86
N HIS A 549 -20.06 -2.07 5.88
CA HIS A 549 -20.70 -3.13 5.11
C HIS A 549 -21.17 -4.29 6.00
N LEU A 550 -20.31 -4.79 6.89
CA LEU A 550 -20.66 -5.92 7.77
C LEU A 550 -21.69 -5.53 8.84
N LYS A 551 -21.59 -4.34 9.45
CA LYS A 551 -22.62 -3.82 10.36
C LYS A 551 -24.01 -3.82 9.72
N ARG A 552 -24.10 -3.40 8.45
CA ARG A 552 -25.35 -3.47 7.67
C ARG A 552 -25.79 -4.91 7.39
N ALA A 553 -24.86 -5.78 6.98
CA ALA A 553 -25.16 -7.19 6.72
C ALA A 553 -25.69 -7.94 7.97
N TRP A 554 -25.26 -7.53 9.17
CA TRP A 554 -25.72 -8.08 10.44
C TRP A 554 -26.93 -7.35 11.05
N GLY A 555 -27.41 -6.26 10.43
CA GLY A 555 -28.56 -5.49 10.93
C GLY A 555 -28.27 -4.59 12.13
N TRP A 556 -27.02 -4.18 12.34
CA TRP A 556 -26.60 -3.32 13.47
C TRP A 556 -26.88 -1.82 13.24
N GLU A 557 -27.52 -1.43 12.13
CA GLU A 557 -27.82 -0.03 11.80
C GLU A 557 -29.07 0.54 12.55
N ASP A 558 -29.77 -0.27 13.34
CA ASP A 558 -31.00 0.12 14.07
C ASP A 558 -30.76 0.50 15.57
N ASP A 559 -29.52 0.43 16.08
CA ASP A 559 -29.19 0.54 17.52
C ASP A 559 -28.46 1.86 17.92
N SER A 560 -28.54 2.93 17.11
CA SER A 560 -27.86 4.22 17.35
C SER A 560 -28.80 5.40 17.64
#